data_AF-M6GGN3-F1
#
_entry.id   AF-M6GGN3-F1
#
_cell.length_a   1.000
_cell.length_b   1.000
_cell.length_c   1.000
_cell.angle_alpha   90.00
_cell.angle_beta   90.00
_cell.angle_gamma   90.00
#
_symmetry.space_group_name_H-M   'P 1'
#
loop_
_entity.id
_entity.type
_entity.pdbx_description
1 polymer ?
#
loop_
_entity_poly.entity_id
_entity_poly.type
_entity_poly.pdbx_seq_one_letter_code
_entity_poly.pdbx_strand_id
1 'polypeptide(L)'
;MNHLESFILPWTQEPFPNTVRKEANLALEKFSRGESGPEVEAFSIPLEFGTGGMRGKLGNGIGRMNEFTVGRAALGFISYLSKKNKKASIVIAYDSRRRSKEFAEVTAGIAAYLGVKVILFKEVTPTPILSYAIRYYKASGGVVITASHNPPEYNGFKAYLSDGGQLVPPDDQKIISKIESITDWKQIPILSTKDPIYKKMVKFAGKDCFTSYKKDLSKAGILSISLKPKDRTALKIVYSPLHGTGGKSMQELLNSFGYKNVFLVPEQKDPNGEFPTVKYPNPEEAEAMELSKKFAIQKNAHAFIATDPDADRLGIGVKNENGEYVLFNGNQIGSIMAAYLCEAYSAGKKRKRQF
;
A
#
# COMPACT_ATOMS: atom_id res chain seq x y z
N MET A 1 -3.76 38.21 6.26
CA MET A 1 -2.94 36.98 6.17
C MET A 1 -3.07 36.47 4.75
N ASN A 2 -1.96 36.27 4.05
CA ASN A 2 -1.97 35.58 2.76
C ASN A 2 -2.48 34.14 2.98
N HIS A 3 -3.26 33.56 2.06
CA HIS A 3 -3.79 32.19 2.19
C HIS A 3 -2.66 31.18 2.46
N LEU A 4 -1.49 31.33 1.82
CA LEU A 4 -0.34 30.45 2.03
C LEU A 4 0.32 30.63 3.40
N GLU A 5 0.37 31.86 3.91
CA GLU A 5 0.91 32.16 5.24
C GLU A 5 0.11 31.46 6.35
N SER A 6 -1.20 31.32 6.16
CA SER A 6 -2.08 30.63 7.10
C SER A 6 -1.76 29.14 7.26
N PHE A 7 -1.08 28.53 6.28
CA PHE A 7 -0.59 27.16 6.40
C PHE A 7 0.74 27.04 7.13
N ILE A 8 1.59 28.07 7.07
CA ILE A 8 2.91 28.06 7.72
C ILE A 8 2.78 28.34 9.22
N LEU A 9 2.00 29.35 9.59
CA LEU A 9 1.92 29.86 10.97
C LEU A 9 1.59 28.81 12.04
N PRO A 10 0.68 27.84 11.84
CA PRO A 10 0.43 26.81 12.84
C PRO A 10 1.69 26.01 13.19
N TRP A 11 2.58 25.79 12.22
CA TRP A 11 3.80 24.99 12.39
C TRP A 11 4.89 25.68 13.20
N THR A 12 4.78 26.99 13.45
CA THR A 12 5.72 27.74 14.29
C THR A 12 5.41 27.63 15.79
N GLN A 13 4.30 26.98 16.15
CA GLN A 13 3.75 26.94 17.51
C GLN A 13 3.62 25.51 18.05
N GLU A 14 3.25 25.37 19.32
CA GLU A 14 2.86 24.07 19.89
C GLU A 14 1.64 23.51 19.14
N PRO A 15 1.57 22.19 18.88
CA PRO A 15 2.28 21.11 19.58
C PRO A 15 3.56 20.61 18.87
N PHE A 16 4.09 21.36 17.90
CA PHE A 16 5.21 20.88 17.10
C PHE A 16 6.54 20.93 17.87
N PRO A 17 7.42 19.92 17.72
CA PRO A 17 8.73 19.93 18.35
C PRO A 17 9.56 21.17 17.99
N ASN A 18 10.46 21.59 18.90
CA ASN A 18 11.31 22.78 18.69
C ASN A 18 12.07 22.77 17.37
N THR A 19 12.53 21.61 16.91
CA THR A 19 13.22 21.46 15.62
C THR A 19 12.30 21.81 14.45
N VAL A 20 11.08 21.27 14.44
CA VAL A 20 10.04 21.57 13.44
C VAL A 20 9.66 23.05 13.46
N ARG A 21 9.47 23.63 14.65
CA ARG A 21 9.13 25.05 14.80
C ARG A 21 10.22 25.97 14.26
N LYS A 22 11.50 25.62 14.43
CA LYS A 22 12.62 26.38 13.85
C LYS A 22 12.59 26.36 12.32
N GLU A 23 12.36 25.20 11.72
CA GLU A 23 12.22 25.07 10.26
C GLU A 23 11.03 25.87 9.72
N ALA A 24 9.87 25.81 10.41
CA ALA A 24 8.69 26.57 10.05
C ALA A 24 8.90 28.09 10.17
N ASN A 25 9.60 28.56 11.20
CA ASN A 25 9.91 29.98 11.36
C ASN A 25 10.85 30.48 10.25
N LEU A 26 11.84 29.67 9.84
CA LEU A 26 12.69 29.99 8.71
C LEU A 26 11.90 30.04 7.40
N ALA A 27 10.99 29.08 7.17
CA ALA A 27 10.11 29.08 6.01
C ALA A 27 9.20 30.33 5.99
N LEU A 28 8.68 30.74 7.16
CA LEU A 28 7.86 31.95 7.31
C LEU A 28 8.64 33.23 7.02
N GLU A 29 9.89 33.34 7.50
CA GLU A 29 10.76 34.48 7.20
C GLU A 29 11.02 34.57 5.69
N LYS A 30 11.44 33.46 5.06
CA LYS A 30 11.68 33.40 3.60
C LYS A 30 10.44 33.79 2.81
N PHE A 31 9.29 33.22 3.16
CA PHE A 31 8.01 33.56 2.54
C PHE A 31 7.68 35.05 2.67
N SER A 32 7.93 35.64 3.84
CA SER A 32 7.68 37.07 4.10
C SER A 32 8.58 38.00 3.27
N ARG A 33 9.75 37.52 2.83
CA ARG A 33 10.64 38.22 1.89
C ARG A 33 10.29 37.96 0.41
N GLY A 34 9.24 37.19 0.13
CA GLY A 34 8.83 36.81 -1.23
C GLY A 34 9.66 35.69 -1.84
N GLU A 35 10.45 34.96 -1.04
CA GLU A 35 11.22 33.81 -1.52
C GLU A 35 10.32 32.58 -1.70
N SER A 36 10.67 31.74 -2.66
CA SER A 36 10.05 30.44 -2.92
C SER A 36 11.12 29.34 -2.95
N GLY A 37 10.68 28.08 -2.80
CA GLY A 37 11.57 26.92 -2.86
C GLY A 37 11.10 25.76 -1.99
N PRO A 38 11.80 24.62 -2.02
CA PRO A 38 11.34 23.37 -1.41
C PRO A 38 11.04 23.45 0.09
N GLU A 39 11.71 24.34 0.81
CA GLU A 39 11.49 24.59 2.23
C GLU A 39 10.20 25.37 2.48
N VAL A 40 9.97 26.44 1.73
CA VAL A 40 8.72 27.24 1.83
C VAL A 40 7.53 26.39 1.40
N GLU A 41 7.64 25.67 0.29
CA GLU A 41 6.60 24.77 -0.22
C GLU A 41 6.23 23.66 0.77
N ALA A 42 7.20 23.15 1.53
CA ALA A 42 6.95 22.11 2.54
C ALA A 42 5.95 22.56 3.60
N PHE A 43 5.91 23.85 3.93
CA PHE A 43 5.02 24.42 4.94
C PHE A 43 3.83 25.19 4.36
N SER A 44 3.84 25.56 3.08
CA SER A 44 2.79 26.39 2.47
C SER A 44 1.87 25.66 1.50
N ILE A 45 2.30 24.51 0.94
CA ILE A 45 1.51 23.75 -0.04
C ILE A 45 1.05 22.43 0.60
N PRO A 46 -0.22 22.28 1.00
CA PRO A 46 -0.72 21.06 1.62
C PRO A 46 -0.59 19.84 0.70
N LEU A 47 -0.36 18.67 1.30
CA LEU A 47 -0.57 17.41 0.58
C LEU A 47 -2.05 17.24 0.23
N GLU A 48 -2.32 16.87 -1.02
CA GLU A 48 -3.66 16.54 -1.48
C GLU A 48 -4.08 15.14 -1.03
N PHE A 49 -5.32 15.02 -0.56
CA PHE A 49 -5.94 13.73 -0.23
C PHE A 49 -7.03 13.43 -1.27
N GLY A 50 -6.80 12.40 -2.09
CA GLY A 50 -7.75 11.96 -3.12
C GLY A 50 -8.33 10.57 -2.84
N THR A 51 -8.99 10.00 -3.84
CA THR A 51 -9.54 8.63 -3.80
C THR A 51 -8.44 7.58 -3.58
N GLY A 52 -7.28 7.80 -4.19
CA GLY A 52 -6.06 7.01 -4.00
C GLY A 52 -5.29 7.32 -2.72
N GLY A 53 -5.83 8.14 -1.82
CA GLY A 53 -5.19 8.59 -0.59
C GLY A 53 -4.31 9.82 -0.75
N MET A 54 -3.35 9.96 0.15
CA MET A 54 -2.36 11.05 0.21
C MET A 54 -0.96 10.50 -0.04
N ARG A 55 -0.13 11.22 -0.80
CA ARG A 55 1.28 10.87 -1.04
C ARG A 55 2.15 12.11 -1.01
N GLY A 56 3.37 11.99 -0.50
CA GLY A 56 4.31 13.10 -0.46
C GLY A 56 5.70 12.68 -0.03
N LYS A 57 6.66 13.58 -0.17
CA LYS A 57 8.01 13.38 0.37
C LYS A 57 7.98 13.39 1.90
N LEU A 58 8.81 12.56 2.53
CA LEU A 58 9.06 12.63 3.97
C LEU A 58 9.64 14.00 4.33
N GLY A 59 9.23 14.55 5.47
CA GLY A 59 9.74 15.83 5.98
C GLY A 59 8.72 16.56 6.85
N ASN A 60 9.11 17.73 7.33
CA ASN A 60 8.27 18.59 8.15
C ASN A 60 7.39 19.51 7.30
N GLY A 61 6.28 19.95 7.88
CA GLY A 61 5.32 20.84 7.22
C GLY A 61 4.11 20.12 6.61
N ILE A 62 3.12 20.92 6.23
CA ILE A 62 1.81 20.45 5.74
C ILE A 62 1.90 19.76 4.37
N GLY A 63 2.95 20.06 3.59
CA GLY A 63 3.26 19.50 2.28
C GLY A 63 4.16 18.28 2.31
N ARG A 64 4.35 17.66 3.48
CA ARG A 64 5.25 16.52 3.68
C ARG A 64 4.59 15.43 4.50
N MET A 65 5.07 14.20 4.30
CA MET A 65 4.66 13.04 5.08
C MET A 65 5.40 13.07 6.43
N ASN A 66 4.64 13.27 7.50
CA ASN A 66 5.08 13.22 8.89
C ASN A 66 3.93 12.71 9.77
N GLU A 67 4.21 12.50 11.05
CA GLU A 67 3.27 11.97 12.03
C GLU A 67 2.04 12.87 12.21
N PHE A 68 2.17 14.19 12.02
CA PHE A 68 1.04 15.12 12.15
C PHE A 68 0.15 15.10 10.92
N THR A 69 0.71 15.11 9.70
CA THR A 69 -0.09 15.02 8.47
C THR A 69 -0.77 13.65 8.34
N VAL A 70 -0.07 12.56 8.68
CA VAL A 70 -0.67 11.22 8.79
C VAL A 70 -1.72 11.17 9.89
N GLY A 71 -1.44 11.75 11.07
CA GLY A 71 -2.36 11.81 12.20
C GLY A 71 -3.64 12.58 11.86
N ARG A 72 -3.55 13.68 11.10
CA ARG A 72 -4.68 14.46 10.60
C ARG A 72 -5.56 13.64 9.64
N ALA A 73 -4.94 12.96 8.67
CA ALA A 73 -5.64 12.06 7.75
C ALA A 73 -6.34 10.92 8.49
N ALA A 74 -5.63 10.27 9.43
CA ALA A 74 -6.16 9.22 10.28
C ALA A 74 -7.34 9.71 11.13
N LEU A 75 -7.21 10.87 11.78
CA LEU A 75 -8.25 11.45 12.64
C LEU A 75 -9.52 11.73 11.84
N GLY A 76 -9.41 12.34 10.66
CA GLY A 76 -10.55 12.61 9.80
C GLY A 76 -11.25 11.33 9.32
N PHE A 77 -10.47 10.38 8.78
CA PHE A 77 -10.98 9.12 8.27
C PHE A 77 -11.61 8.24 9.35
N ILE A 78 -10.94 8.06 10.48
CA ILE A 78 -11.41 7.17 11.55
C ILE A 78 -12.62 7.79 12.27
N SER A 79 -12.67 9.11 12.43
CA SER A 79 -13.85 9.80 12.95
C SER A 79 -15.07 9.61 12.04
N TYR A 80 -14.87 9.57 10.73
CA TYR A 80 -15.94 9.26 9.78
C TYR A 80 -16.48 7.85 10.00
N LEU A 81 -15.60 6.85 10.08
CA LEU A 81 -15.98 5.45 10.31
C LEU A 81 -16.67 5.24 11.66
N SER A 82 -16.15 5.84 12.74
CA SER A 82 -16.71 5.68 14.09
C SER A 82 -18.08 6.35 14.26
N LYS A 83 -18.34 7.43 13.49
CA LYS A 83 -19.67 8.05 13.43
C LYS A 83 -20.68 7.13 12.72
N LYS A 84 -20.27 6.45 11.65
CA LYS A 84 -21.11 5.51 10.87
C LYS A 84 -21.37 4.20 11.62
N ASN A 85 -20.42 3.75 12.45
CA ASN A 85 -20.53 2.51 13.21
C ASN A 85 -19.93 2.65 14.63
N LYS A 86 -20.79 2.54 15.66
CA LYS A 86 -20.36 2.61 17.07
C LYS A 86 -19.45 1.46 17.52
N LYS A 87 -19.41 0.36 16.78
CA LYS A 87 -18.50 -0.78 16.99
C LYS A 87 -17.40 -0.82 15.93
N ALA A 88 -17.02 0.35 15.39
CA ALA A 88 -16.02 0.43 14.34
C ALA A 88 -14.71 -0.28 14.72
N SER A 89 -14.12 -0.90 13.72
CA SER A 89 -12.77 -1.43 13.75
C SER A 89 -12.06 -1.11 12.44
N ILE A 90 -10.74 -1.06 12.47
CA ILE A 90 -9.92 -0.83 11.28
C ILE A 90 -8.80 -1.85 11.16
N VAL A 91 -8.42 -2.16 9.93
CA VAL A 91 -7.20 -2.92 9.63
C VAL A 91 -6.12 -1.97 9.13
N ILE A 92 -4.88 -2.12 9.60
CA ILE A 92 -3.76 -1.29 9.18
C ILE A 92 -2.62 -2.18 8.68
N ALA A 93 -2.14 -1.88 7.47
CA ALA A 93 -0.96 -2.46 6.84
C ALA A 93 0.03 -1.36 6.46
N TYR A 94 1.24 -1.75 6.08
CA TYR A 94 2.28 -0.83 5.64
C TYR A 94 3.30 -1.54 4.75
N ASP A 95 4.00 -0.79 3.90
CA ASP A 95 5.05 -1.30 3.03
C ASP A 95 6.47 -1.14 3.61
N SER A 96 7.49 -1.42 2.80
CA SER A 96 8.90 -1.41 3.20
C SER A 96 9.53 -0.02 3.33
N ARG A 97 8.83 1.06 2.99
CA ARG A 97 9.40 2.42 2.97
C ARG A 97 9.78 2.91 4.36
N ARG A 98 10.68 3.89 4.37
CA ARG A 98 11.04 4.65 5.57
C ARG A 98 9.79 5.18 6.28
N ARG A 99 9.76 5.04 7.60
CA ARG A 99 8.66 5.48 8.48
C ARG A 99 7.30 4.83 8.23
N SER A 100 7.16 3.88 7.30
CA SER A 100 5.87 3.22 7.02
C SER A 100 5.28 2.54 8.26
N LYS A 101 6.13 1.85 9.04
CA LYS A 101 5.75 1.26 10.32
C LYS A 101 5.34 2.31 11.36
N GLU A 102 6.11 3.40 11.48
CA GLU A 102 5.83 4.47 12.45
C GLU A 102 4.49 5.15 12.15
N PHE A 103 4.21 5.44 10.88
CA PHE A 103 2.93 6.01 10.44
C PHE A 103 1.75 5.05 10.63
N ALA A 104 1.98 3.74 10.51
CA ALA A 104 0.98 2.73 10.86
C ALA A 104 0.67 2.74 12.37
N GLU A 105 1.70 2.89 13.20
CA GLU A 105 1.56 3.01 14.66
C GLU A 105 0.88 4.34 15.06
N VAL A 106 1.19 5.46 14.41
CA VAL A 106 0.48 6.74 14.59
C VAL A 106 -1.01 6.57 14.26
N THR A 107 -1.31 5.97 13.11
CA THR A 107 -2.70 5.71 12.68
C THR A 107 -3.43 4.81 13.68
N ALA A 108 -2.76 3.78 14.19
CA ALA A 108 -3.31 2.89 15.23
C ALA A 108 -3.56 3.63 16.55
N GLY A 109 -2.66 4.54 16.94
CA GLY A 109 -2.81 5.36 18.15
C GLY A 109 -4.00 6.31 18.07
N ILE A 110 -4.21 6.96 16.93
CA ILE A 110 -5.38 7.81 16.68
C ILE A 110 -6.67 6.98 16.79
N ALA A 111 -6.72 5.80 16.17
CA ALA A 111 -7.88 4.92 16.27
C ALA A 111 -8.15 4.47 17.70
N ALA A 112 -7.10 4.06 18.42
CA ALA A 112 -7.21 3.63 19.81
C ALA A 112 -7.75 4.75 20.71
N TYR A 113 -7.27 5.99 20.53
CA TYR A 113 -7.78 7.17 21.24
C TYR A 113 -9.28 7.38 21.00
N LEU A 114 -9.73 7.21 19.75
CA LEU A 114 -11.15 7.32 19.37
C LEU A 114 -12.01 6.12 19.80
N GLY A 115 -11.45 5.16 20.53
CA GLY A 115 -12.17 3.96 20.97
C GLY A 115 -12.46 2.96 19.84
N VAL A 116 -11.76 3.06 18.71
CA VAL A 116 -11.89 2.16 17.56
C VAL A 116 -10.92 0.99 17.70
N LYS A 117 -11.40 -0.24 17.53
CA LYS A 117 -10.56 -1.44 17.61
C LYS A 117 -9.62 -1.51 16.40
N VAL A 118 -8.36 -1.87 16.62
CA VAL A 118 -7.36 -1.91 15.55
C VAL A 118 -6.84 -3.33 15.36
N ILE A 119 -6.76 -3.75 14.10
CA ILE A 119 -6.02 -4.92 13.64
C ILE A 119 -4.80 -4.44 12.85
N LEU A 120 -3.61 -4.48 13.43
CA LEU A 120 -2.36 -4.04 12.83
C LEU A 120 -1.54 -5.23 12.29
N PHE A 121 -1.04 -5.17 11.07
CA PHE A 121 -0.07 -6.15 10.59
C PHE A 121 1.32 -5.90 11.24
N LYS A 122 2.01 -6.97 11.66
CA LYS A 122 3.34 -6.89 12.31
C LYS A 122 4.50 -6.71 11.35
N GLU A 123 4.30 -7.14 10.11
CA GLU A 123 5.29 -7.17 9.05
C GLU A 123 4.74 -6.40 7.84
N VAL A 124 5.62 -6.00 6.93
CA VAL A 124 5.22 -5.40 5.67
C VAL A 124 4.19 -6.30 4.97
N THR A 125 3.09 -5.73 4.49
CA THR A 125 1.95 -6.52 4.00
C THR A 125 1.40 -5.93 2.70
N PRO A 126 1.18 -6.75 1.65
CA PRO A 126 0.59 -6.32 0.39
C PRO A 126 -0.76 -5.63 0.55
N THR A 127 -0.99 -4.60 -0.27
CA THR A 127 -2.28 -3.90 -0.38
C THR A 127 -3.45 -4.86 -0.64
N PRO A 128 -3.35 -5.88 -1.52
CA PRO A 128 -4.44 -6.85 -1.72
C PRO A 128 -4.77 -7.68 -0.46
N ILE A 129 -3.78 -7.96 0.40
CA ILE A 129 -4.01 -8.67 1.66
C ILE A 129 -4.71 -7.77 2.67
N LEU A 130 -4.41 -6.47 2.72
CA LEU A 130 -5.21 -5.50 3.50
C LEU A 130 -6.67 -5.51 3.05
N SER A 131 -6.90 -5.34 1.75
CA SER A 131 -8.26 -5.32 1.16
C SER A 131 -9.07 -6.56 1.56
N TYR A 132 -8.46 -7.74 1.46
CA TYR A 132 -9.08 -8.98 1.92
C TYR A 132 -9.31 -8.99 3.45
N ALA A 133 -8.31 -8.57 4.24
CA ALA A 133 -8.37 -8.57 5.69
C ALA A 133 -9.51 -7.71 6.25
N ILE A 134 -9.82 -6.57 5.61
CA ILE A 134 -10.95 -5.72 5.99
C ILE A 134 -12.25 -6.55 5.99
N ARG A 135 -12.50 -7.29 4.92
CA ARG A 135 -13.69 -8.14 4.80
C ARG A 135 -13.65 -9.33 5.75
N TYR A 136 -12.48 -9.97 5.88
CA TYR A 136 -12.26 -11.13 6.76
C TYR A 136 -12.58 -10.79 8.22
N TYR A 137 -12.04 -9.68 8.73
CA TYR A 137 -12.28 -9.22 10.11
C TYR A 137 -13.60 -8.44 10.26
N LYS A 138 -14.36 -8.27 9.18
CA LYS A 138 -15.57 -7.43 9.13
C LYS A 138 -15.31 -6.03 9.68
N ALA A 139 -14.15 -5.47 9.32
CA ALA A 139 -13.75 -4.15 9.74
C ALA A 139 -14.56 -3.08 9.01
N SER A 140 -14.68 -1.91 9.64
CA SER A 140 -15.37 -0.77 9.04
C SER A 140 -14.56 -0.09 7.94
N GLY A 141 -13.26 -0.36 7.88
CA GLY A 141 -12.35 0.08 6.83
C GLY A 141 -10.93 -0.34 7.13
N GLY A 142 -9.98 0.23 6.39
CA GLY A 142 -8.57 0.03 6.66
C GLY A 142 -7.67 1.09 6.03
N VAL A 143 -6.40 1.04 6.40
CA VAL A 143 -5.35 1.94 5.91
C VAL A 143 -4.15 1.10 5.49
N VAL A 144 -3.56 1.41 4.33
CA VAL A 144 -2.20 0.99 4.01
C VAL A 144 -1.30 2.22 3.91
N ILE A 145 -0.19 2.18 4.65
CA ILE A 145 0.87 3.18 4.56
C ILE A 145 1.82 2.77 3.43
N THR A 146 1.72 3.47 2.31
CA THR A 146 2.53 3.22 1.11
C THR A 146 2.39 4.37 0.11
N ALA A 147 3.47 4.64 -0.64
CA ALA A 147 3.43 5.42 -1.87
C ALA A 147 3.52 4.55 -3.14
N SER A 148 3.16 3.27 -3.06
CA SER A 148 3.20 2.30 -4.16
C SER A 148 4.57 2.26 -4.83
N HIS A 149 4.69 2.70 -6.08
CA HIS A 149 5.88 2.69 -6.91
C HIS A 149 6.71 3.99 -6.87
N ASN A 150 6.34 4.98 -6.05
CA ASN A 150 7.08 6.25 -5.94
C ASN A 150 8.54 6.06 -5.44
N PRO A 151 9.45 7.03 -5.63
CA PRO A 151 10.84 6.94 -5.14
C PRO A 151 10.97 6.80 -3.60
N PRO A 152 12.14 6.39 -3.06
CA PRO A 152 12.38 6.15 -1.63
C PRO A 152 12.04 7.30 -0.67
N GLU A 153 12.13 8.55 -1.12
CA GLU A 153 11.81 9.74 -0.33
C GLU A 153 10.32 9.96 -0.14
N TYR A 154 9.47 9.23 -0.87
CA TYR A 154 8.02 9.31 -0.75
C TYR A 154 7.47 8.28 0.23
N ASN A 155 6.41 8.67 0.92
CA ASN A 155 5.49 7.75 1.59
C ASN A 155 4.03 8.21 1.34
N GLY A 156 3.06 7.45 1.82
CA GLY A 156 1.66 7.75 1.58
C GLY A 156 0.71 7.07 2.56
N PHE A 157 -0.56 7.46 2.47
CA PHE A 157 -1.66 6.98 3.29
C PHE A 157 -2.82 6.69 2.34
N LYS A 158 -3.16 5.41 2.13
CA LYS A 158 -4.33 5.00 1.34
C LYS A 158 -5.44 4.52 2.28
N ALA A 159 -6.66 5.03 2.12
CA ALA A 159 -7.81 4.64 2.93
C ALA A 159 -8.76 3.72 2.15
N TYR A 160 -9.35 2.76 2.86
CA TYR A 160 -10.22 1.72 2.31
C TYR A 160 -11.50 1.58 3.15
N LEU A 161 -12.64 1.39 2.49
CA LEU A 161 -13.94 1.21 3.15
C LEU A 161 -14.21 -0.26 3.47
N SER A 162 -15.35 -0.55 4.11
CA SER A 162 -15.71 -1.88 4.64
C SER A 162 -15.82 -2.98 3.59
N ASP A 163 -15.98 -2.63 2.31
CA ASP A 163 -15.96 -3.56 1.18
C ASP A 163 -14.54 -3.97 0.75
N GLY A 164 -13.51 -3.36 1.35
CA GLY A 164 -12.11 -3.55 0.99
C GLY A 164 -11.68 -2.76 -0.25
N GLY A 165 -12.52 -1.86 -0.76
CA GLY A 165 -12.22 -0.94 -1.86
C GLY A 165 -11.64 0.39 -1.36
N GLN A 166 -10.99 1.13 -2.26
CA GLN A 166 -10.55 2.51 -2.00
C GLN A 166 -11.77 3.44 -1.87
N LEU A 167 -11.52 4.71 -1.50
CA LEU A 167 -12.60 5.69 -1.37
C LEU A 167 -13.27 5.94 -2.73
N VAL A 168 -14.60 5.87 -2.72
CA VAL A 168 -15.46 6.16 -3.87
C VAL A 168 -16.58 7.11 -3.45
N PRO A 169 -17.18 7.84 -4.42
CA PRO A 169 -18.37 8.65 -4.15
C PRO A 169 -19.51 7.85 -3.50
N PRO A 170 -20.28 8.45 -2.57
CA PRO A 170 -20.15 9.81 -2.02
C PRO A 170 -19.31 9.88 -0.72
N ASP A 171 -18.66 8.78 -0.32
CA ASP A 171 -17.94 8.71 0.97
C ASP A 171 -16.58 9.43 0.91
N ASP A 172 -15.94 9.47 -0.27
CA ASP A 172 -14.68 10.17 -0.54
C ASP A 172 -14.72 11.66 -0.13
N GLN A 173 -15.66 12.45 -0.67
CA GLN A 173 -15.78 13.88 -0.41
C GLN A 173 -16.03 14.16 1.06
N LYS A 174 -16.88 13.35 1.71
CA LYS A 174 -17.18 13.50 3.15
C LYS A 174 -15.93 13.28 4.01
N ILE A 175 -15.11 12.30 3.65
CA ILE A 175 -13.86 12.01 4.34
C ILE A 175 -12.85 13.14 4.09
N ILE A 176 -12.68 13.58 2.85
CA ILE A 176 -11.77 14.67 2.47
C ILE A 176 -12.15 15.95 3.23
N SER A 177 -13.41 16.39 3.16
CA SER A 177 -13.87 17.58 3.90
C SER A 177 -13.68 17.42 5.41
N LYS A 178 -13.82 16.20 5.96
CA LYS A 178 -13.58 15.95 7.38
C LYS A 178 -12.10 16.10 7.74
N ILE A 179 -11.18 15.60 6.90
CA ILE A 179 -9.73 15.78 7.08
C ILE A 179 -9.37 17.26 6.98
N GLU A 180 -9.90 17.96 5.99
CA GLU A 180 -9.62 19.38 5.74
C GLU A 180 -10.12 20.27 6.88
N SER A 181 -11.27 19.94 7.49
CA SER A 181 -11.84 20.67 8.64
C SER A 181 -10.97 20.64 9.90
N ILE A 182 -9.99 19.73 9.99
CA ILE A 182 -9.06 19.66 11.12
C ILE A 182 -7.93 20.67 10.87
N THR A 183 -8.06 21.86 11.45
CA THR A 183 -7.07 22.95 11.34
C THR A 183 -6.28 23.15 12.63
N ASP A 184 -6.81 22.71 13.77
CA ASP A 184 -6.14 22.76 15.06
C ASP A 184 -5.33 21.48 15.32
N TRP A 185 -4.01 21.61 15.16
CA TRP A 185 -3.07 20.51 15.30
C TRP A 185 -2.98 19.95 16.74
N LYS A 186 -3.42 20.70 17.76
CA LYS A 186 -3.48 20.21 19.14
C LYS A 186 -4.53 19.12 19.34
N GLN A 187 -5.47 19.00 18.40
CA GLN A 187 -6.52 17.98 18.44
C GLN A 187 -6.08 16.63 17.89
N ILE A 188 -4.81 16.45 17.50
CA ILE A 188 -4.30 15.19 16.93
C ILE A 188 -3.64 14.34 18.05
N PRO A 189 -4.34 13.32 18.59
CA PRO A 189 -3.90 12.58 19.76
C PRO A 189 -2.96 11.44 19.39
N ILE A 190 -1.68 11.74 19.18
CA ILE A 190 -0.68 10.71 18.85
C ILE A 190 -0.33 9.92 20.11
N LEU A 191 -0.96 8.75 20.29
CA LEU A 191 -0.65 7.84 21.39
C LEU A 191 0.63 7.06 21.12
N SER A 192 1.47 6.93 22.16
CA SER A 192 2.63 6.03 22.13
C SER A 192 2.17 4.57 22.09
N THR A 193 2.95 3.69 21.44
CA THR A 193 2.74 2.24 21.47
C THR A 193 2.82 1.64 22.89
N LYS A 194 3.41 2.38 23.84
CA LYS A 194 3.48 1.99 25.26
C LYS A 194 2.22 2.35 26.05
N ASP A 195 1.36 3.22 25.51
CA ASP A 195 0.15 3.72 26.16
C ASP A 195 -0.83 2.58 26.50
N PRO A 196 -1.45 2.56 27.70
CA PRO A 196 -2.41 1.53 28.07
C PRO A 196 -3.61 1.41 27.13
N ILE A 197 -4.14 2.53 26.61
CA ILE A 197 -5.25 2.55 25.65
C ILE A 197 -4.81 1.90 24.34
N TYR A 198 -3.62 2.26 23.85
CA TYR A 198 -3.04 1.63 22.66
C TYR A 198 -2.97 0.11 22.81
N LYS A 199 -2.36 -0.39 23.90
CA LYS A 199 -2.21 -1.83 24.16
C LYS A 199 -3.55 -2.57 24.29
N LYS A 200 -4.57 -1.90 24.84
CA LYS A 200 -5.92 -2.46 24.96
C LYS A 200 -6.60 -2.59 23.60
N MET A 201 -6.52 -1.55 22.78
CA MET A 201 -7.30 -1.40 21.54
C MET A 201 -6.63 -2.03 20.31
N VAL A 202 -5.30 -2.10 20.29
CA VAL A 202 -4.52 -2.60 19.16
C VAL A 202 -4.22 -4.09 19.33
N LYS A 203 -4.67 -4.88 18.36
CA LYS A 203 -4.34 -6.30 18.21
C LYS A 203 -3.63 -6.51 16.89
N PHE A 204 -2.83 -7.57 16.83
CA PHE A 204 -2.12 -7.90 15.61
C PHE A 204 -2.92 -8.87 14.74
N ALA A 205 -2.85 -8.70 13.42
CA ALA A 205 -3.44 -9.63 12.47
C ALA A 205 -2.88 -11.05 12.67
N GLY A 206 -3.76 -12.05 12.73
CA GLY A 206 -3.38 -13.44 12.84
C GLY A 206 -3.00 -14.05 11.48
N LYS A 207 -2.32 -15.21 11.53
CA LYS A 207 -1.96 -16.00 10.33
C LYS A 207 -3.17 -16.66 9.65
N ASP A 208 -4.27 -16.76 10.37
CA ASP A 208 -5.57 -17.26 9.90
C ASP A 208 -6.12 -16.42 8.75
N CYS A 209 -5.92 -15.10 8.76
CA CYS A 209 -6.32 -14.23 7.65
C CYS A 209 -5.68 -14.63 6.32
N PHE A 210 -4.35 -14.81 6.28
CA PHE A 210 -3.65 -15.22 5.06
C PHE A 210 -3.97 -16.67 4.67
N THR A 211 -4.21 -17.53 5.66
CA THR A 211 -4.69 -18.90 5.41
C THR A 211 -6.06 -18.91 4.74
N SER A 212 -6.99 -18.07 5.22
CA SER A 212 -8.31 -17.90 4.61
C SER A 212 -8.20 -17.30 3.20
N TYR A 213 -7.32 -16.31 3.00
CA TYR A 213 -7.07 -15.71 1.68
C TYR A 213 -6.69 -16.77 0.64
N LYS A 214 -5.73 -17.65 0.95
CA LYS A 214 -5.34 -18.77 0.08
C LYS A 214 -6.50 -19.72 -0.20
N LYS A 215 -7.29 -20.06 0.84
CA LYS A 215 -8.44 -20.95 0.71
C LYS A 215 -9.50 -20.36 -0.23
N ASP A 216 -9.84 -19.09 -0.08
CA ASP A 216 -10.86 -18.45 -0.90
C ASP A 216 -10.39 -18.26 -2.34
N LEU A 217 -9.12 -17.91 -2.57
CA LEU A 217 -8.53 -17.91 -3.91
C LEU A 217 -8.58 -19.30 -4.57
N SER A 218 -8.32 -20.37 -3.82
CA SER A 218 -8.44 -21.74 -4.36
C SER A 218 -9.85 -22.11 -4.78
N LYS A 219 -10.86 -21.54 -4.13
CA LYS A 219 -12.28 -21.73 -4.45
C LYS A 219 -12.77 -20.79 -5.55
N ALA A 220 -12.06 -19.70 -5.83
CA ALA A 220 -12.44 -18.71 -6.82
C ALA A 220 -12.37 -19.24 -8.27
N GLY A 221 -11.85 -20.45 -8.49
CA GLY A 221 -11.79 -21.07 -9.81
C GLY A 221 -10.79 -20.41 -10.76
N ILE A 222 -9.79 -19.70 -10.22
CA ILE A 222 -8.77 -18.97 -11.00
C ILE A 222 -7.70 -19.88 -11.62
N LEU A 223 -7.59 -21.13 -11.14
CA LEU A 223 -6.62 -22.09 -11.65
C LEU A 223 -7.03 -22.62 -13.02
N SER A 224 -6.05 -22.70 -13.93
CA SER A 224 -6.28 -23.27 -15.26
C SER A 224 -6.70 -24.71 -15.15
N ILE A 225 -7.86 -25.03 -15.73
CA ILE A 225 -8.36 -26.39 -15.88
C ILE A 225 -7.51 -27.21 -16.86
N SER A 226 -6.73 -26.54 -17.70
CA SER A 226 -5.86 -27.16 -18.70
C SER A 226 -4.51 -27.62 -18.11
N LEU A 227 -4.10 -27.06 -16.97
CA LEU A 227 -2.85 -27.43 -16.30
C LEU A 227 -3.08 -28.50 -15.23
N LYS A 228 -2.43 -29.66 -15.40
CA LYS A 228 -2.40 -30.70 -14.38
C LYS A 228 -1.41 -30.30 -13.27
N PRO A 229 -1.52 -30.88 -12.05
CA PRO A 229 -0.59 -30.58 -10.95
C PRO A 229 0.89 -30.75 -11.31
N LYS A 230 1.23 -31.76 -12.13
CA LYS A 230 2.60 -31.99 -12.61
C LYS A 230 3.12 -30.83 -13.48
N ASP A 231 2.27 -30.22 -14.29
CA ASP A 231 2.64 -29.13 -15.19
C ASP A 231 2.96 -27.88 -14.36
N ARG A 232 2.14 -27.58 -13.34
CA ARG A 232 2.42 -26.50 -12.37
C ARG A 232 3.72 -26.71 -11.61
N THR A 233 4.01 -27.96 -11.23
CA THR A 233 5.24 -28.30 -10.53
C THR A 233 6.47 -28.06 -11.41
N ALA A 234 6.38 -28.34 -12.72
CA ALA A 234 7.48 -28.15 -13.66
C ALA A 234 7.72 -26.67 -14.06
N LEU A 235 6.71 -25.80 -13.91
CA LEU A 235 6.85 -24.38 -14.23
C LEU A 235 7.84 -23.66 -13.30
N LYS A 236 8.97 -23.27 -13.89
CA LYS A 236 9.96 -22.36 -13.31
C LYS A 236 9.55 -20.90 -13.48
N ILE A 237 9.39 -20.19 -12.36
CA ILE A 237 8.99 -18.79 -12.31
C ILE A 237 10.05 -18.02 -11.52
N VAL A 238 10.56 -16.93 -12.08
CA VAL A 238 11.33 -15.94 -11.31
C VAL A 238 10.36 -14.88 -10.79
N TYR A 239 10.51 -14.49 -9.53
CA TYR A 239 9.68 -13.46 -8.92
C TYR A 239 10.53 -12.41 -8.20
N SER A 240 10.22 -11.14 -8.40
CA SER A 240 10.80 -10.03 -7.65
C SER A 240 9.73 -9.18 -6.98
N PRO A 241 9.80 -8.94 -5.66
CA PRO A 241 8.94 -7.96 -5.03
C PRO A 241 9.48 -6.53 -5.14
N LEU A 242 10.60 -6.29 -5.84
CA LEU A 242 11.29 -5.00 -5.91
C LEU A 242 11.55 -4.40 -4.51
N HIS A 243 12.04 -5.24 -3.57
CA HIS A 243 12.19 -4.90 -2.14
C HIS A 243 10.90 -4.55 -1.40
N GLY A 244 9.76 -4.96 -1.96
CA GLY A 244 8.42 -4.73 -1.45
C GLY A 244 7.87 -5.83 -0.56
N THR A 245 6.56 -5.75 -0.38
CA THR A 245 5.74 -6.59 0.51
C THR A 245 5.47 -8.00 -0.04
N GLY A 246 5.67 -8.20 -1.35
CA GLY A 246 5.24 -9.41 -2.05
C GLY A 246 6.12 -10.65 -1.86
N GLY A 247 7.37 -10.51 -1.37
CA GLY A 247 8.38 -11.59 -1.41
C GLY A 247 7.91 -12.92 -0.81
N LYS A 248 7.73 -12.93 0.51
CA LYS A 248 7.29 -14.13 1.26
C LYS A 248 5.86 -14.53 0.92
N SER A 249 4.95 -13.56 0.83
CA SER A 249 3.52 -13.79 0.62
C SER A 249 3.22 -14.39 -0.75
N MET A 250 3.79 -13.86 -1.83
CA MET A 250 3.61 -14.39 -3.18
C MET A 250 4.29 -15.73 -3.37
N GLN A 251 5.49 -15.94 -2.82
CA GLN A 251 6.12 -17.25 -2.87
C GLN A 251 5.29 -18.32 -2.16
N GLU A 252 4.79 -18.04 -0.96
CA GLU A 252 3.92 -18.95 -0.22
C GLU A 252 2.59 -19.20 -0.96
N LEU A 253 2.01 -18.15 -1.55
CA LEU A 253 0.78 -18.24 -2.34
C LEU A 253 0.96 -19.16 -3.56
N LEU A 254 1.98 -18.91 -4.39
CA LEU A 254 2.27 -19.71 -5.58
C LEU A 254 2.60 -21.18 -5.21
N ASN A 255 3.38 -21.38 -4.15
CA ASN A 255 3.68 -22.72 -3.63
C ASN A 255 2.42 -23.48 -3.20
N SER A 256 1.43 -22.78 -2.63
CA SER A 256 0.14 -23.37 -2.22
C SER A 256 -0.72 -23.79 -3.41
N PHE A 257 -0.51 -23.18 -4.58
CA PHE A 257 -1.15 -23.54 -5.85
C PHE A 257 -0.39 -24.62 -6.65
N GLY A 258 0.73 -25.11 -6.13
CA GLY A 258 1.51 -26.18 -6.73
C GLY A 258 2.65 -25.73 -7.64
N TYR A 259 2.93 -24.42 -7.73
CA TYR A 259 4.12 -23.91 -8.40
C TYR A 259 5.31 -24.05 -7.46
N LYS A 260 6.10 -25.11 -7.59
CA LYS A 260 7.20 -25.42 -6.65
C LYS A 260 8.54 -24.79 -7.03
N ASN A 261 8.69 -24.36 -8.28
CA ASN A 261 9.91 -23.76 -8.80
C ASN A 261 9.79 -22.23 -8.89
N VAL A 262 9.53 -21.58 -7.75
CA VAL A 262 9.45 -20.12 -7.62
C VAL A 262 10.74 -19.57 -7.03
N PHE A 263 11.54 -18.89 -7.86
CA PHE A 263 12.84 -18.35 -7.50
C PHE A 263 12.74 -16.85 -7.24
N LEU A 264 12.98 -16.44 -6.00
CA LEU A 264 13.05 -15.02 -5.67
C LEU A 264 14.36 -14.43 -6.21
N VAL A 265 14.29 -13.25 -6.84
CA VAL A 265 15.50 -12.49 -7.24
C VAL A 265 16.31 -12.17 -5.98
N PRO A 266 17.53 -12.72 -5.83
CA PRO A 266 18.28 -12.65 -4.57
C PRO A 266 18.50 -11.23 -4.04
N GLU A 267 18.76 -10.29 -4.94
CA GLU A 267 19.06 -8.90 -4.65
C GLU A 267 17.81 -8.11 -4.22
N GLN A 268 16.61 -8.55 -4.60
CA GLN A 268 15.36 -7.82 -4.44
C GLN A 268 14.34 -8.49 -3.51
N LYS A 269 14.64 -9.69 -2.99
CA LYS A 269 13.68 -10.52 -2.24
C LYS A 269 13.31 -9.97 -0.86
N ASP A 270 14.23 -9.24 -0.22
CA ASP A 270 14.06 -8.76 1.15
C ASP A 270 13.54 -7.31 1.16
N PRO A 271 12.58 -6.96 2.05
CA PRO A 271 12.06 -5.61 2.18
C PRO A 271 13.15 -4.57 2.44
N ASN A 272 13.22 -3.52 1.62
CA ASN A 272 14.14 -2.40 1.77
C ASN A 272 13.56 -1.13 1.16
N GLY A 273 13.28 -0.14 2.01
CA GLY A 273 12.64 1.13 1.62
C GLY A 273 13.52 2.09 0.81
N GLU A 274 14.82 1.81 0.67
CA GLU A 274 15.73 2.58 -0.19
C GLU A 274 15.75 2.08 -1.63
N PHE A 275 15.12 0.95 -1.92
CA PHE A 275 15.05 0.33 -3.25
C PHE A 275 16.41 0.30 -3.98
N PRO A 276 17.50 -0.19 -3.36
CA PRO A 276 18.88 0.07 -3.80
C PRO A 276 19.24 -0.48 -5.20
N THR A 277 18.40 -1.33 -5.77
CA THR A 277 18.62 -1.93 -7.10
C THR A 277 17.87 -1.22 -8.23
N VAL A 278 16.96 -0.29 -7.93
CA VAL A 278 16.11 0.38 -8.92
C VAL A 278 15.93 1.85 -8.59
N LYS A 279 15.96 2.72 -9.61
CA LYS A 279 15.64 4.14 -9.42
C LYS A 279 14.15 4.34 -9.12
N TYR A 280 13.31 3.54 -9.77
CA TYR A 280 11.86 3.61 -9.68
C TYR A 280 11.29 2.19 -9.60
N PRO A 281 10.70 1.77 -8.46
CA PRO A 281 10.22 0.40 -8.27
C PRO A 281 8.86 0.17 -8.94
N ASN A 282 8.75 0.48 -10.24
CA ASN A 282 7.56 0.26 -11.05
C ASN A 282 7.79 -0.89 -12.02
N PRO A 283 7.10 -2.03 -11.90
CA PRO A 283 7.32 -3.20 -12.76
C PRO A 283 6.81 -3.03 -14.19
N GLU A 284 6.21 -1.88 -14.53
CA GLU A 284 5.91 -1.48 -15.92
C GLU A 284 7.13 -0.89 -16.64
N GLU A 285 8.15 -0.45 -15.90
CA GLU A 285 9.40 0.06 -16.48
C GLU A 285 10.37 -1.09 -16.77
N ALA A 286 10.95 -1.08 -17.97
CA ALA A 286 11.87 -2.13 -18.39
C ALA A 286 13.09 -2.23 -17.46
N GLU A 287 13.63 -1.10 -17.00
CA GLU A 287 14.80 -1.07 -16.11
C GLU A 287 14.54 -1.76 -14.77
N ALA A 288 13.33 -1.66 -14.22
CA ALA A 288 12.97 -2.35 -12.98
C ALA A 288 12.92 -3.88 -13.15
N MET A 289 12.75 -4.36 -14.38
CA MET A 289 12.61 -5.77 -14.71
C MET A 289 13.94 -6.46 -15.06
N GLU A 290 15.03 -5.72 -15.25
CA GLU A 290 16.30 -6.26 -15.77
C GLU A 290 16.91 -7.35 -14.88
N LEU A 291 16.92 -7.17 -13.55
CA LEU A 291 17.42 -8.22 -12.64
C LEU A 291 16.55 -9.48 -12.69
N SER A 292 15.23 -9.31 -12.82
CA SER A 292 14.29 -10.44 -12.99
C SER A 292 14.55 -11.18 -14.30
N LYS A 293 14.74 -10.45 -15.41
CA LYS A 293 15.08 -11.03 -16.72
C LYS A 293 16.41 -11.76 -16.71
N LYS A 294 17.46 -11.15 -16.15
CA LYS A 294 18.79 -11.77 -16.01
C LYS A 294 18.71 -13.08 -15.22
N PHE A 295 18.00 -13.07 -14.10
CA PHE A 295 17.84 -14.27 -13.29
C PHE A 295 16.97 -15.34 -13.97
N ALA A 296 15.97 -14.92 -14.76
CA ALA A 296 15.14 -15.81 -15.57
C ALA A 296 15.95 -16.53 -16.67
N ILE A 297 16.90 -15.85 -17.29
CA ILE A 297 17.85 -16.45 -18.23
C ILE A 297 18.71 -17.51 -17.50
N GLN A 298 19.29 -17.15 -16.36
CA GLN A 298 20.13 -18.06 -15.56
C GLN A 298 19.39 -19.31 -15.08
N LYS A 299 18.12 -19.18 -14.67
CA LYS A 299 17.29 -20.31 -14.23
C LYS A 299 16.61 -21.06 -15.36
N ASN A 300 16.76 -20.60 -16.60
CA ASN A 300 15.97 -21.04 -17.74
C ASN A 300 14.47 -21.09 -17.39
N ALA A 301 13.97 -19.99 -16.83
CA ALA A 301 12.57 -19.88 -16.40
C ALA A 301 11.60 -19.87 -17.59
N HIS A 302 10.32 -20.07 -17.30
CA HIS A 302 9.25 -19.91 -18.30
C HIS A 302 8.72 -18.47 -18.29
N ALA A 303 8.71 -17.85 -17.12
CA ALA A 303 8.30 -16.47 -16.92
C ALA A 303 9.11 -15.84 -15.79
N PHE A 304 9.20 -14.51 -15.84
CA PHE A 304 9.52 -13.72 -14.67
C PHE A 304 8.43 -12.71 -14.40
N ILE A 305 8.21 -12.45 -13.11
CA ILE A 305 7.16 -11.57 -12.61
C ILE A 305 7.80 -10.61 -11.61
N ALA A 306 7.43 -9.34 -11.66
CA ALA A 306 7.72 -8.43 -10.56
C ALA A 306 6.45 -7.72 -10.11
N THR A 307 6.43 -7.30 -8.85
CA THR A 307 5.38 -6.42 -8.32
C THR A 307 6.00 -5.16 -7.75
N ASP A 308 5.24 -4.08 -7.72
CA ASP A 308 5.64 -2.85 -7.04
C ASP A 308 5.67 -3.04 -5.49
N PRO A 309 6.19 -2.07 -4.71
CA PRO A 309 6.44 -2.26 -3.28
C PRO A 309 5.23 -2.67 -2.44
N ASP A 310 4.02 -2.22 -2.76
CA ASP A 310 2.78 -2.61 -2.09
C ASP A 310 2.01 -3.73 -2.81
N ALA A 311 2.58 -4.25 -3.89
CA ALA A 311 2.16 -5.42 -4.64
C ALA A 311 0.70 -5.36 -5.14
N ASP A 312 0.26 -4.17 -5.56
CA ASP A 312 -1.00 -3.98 -6.27
C ASP A 312 -0.84 -3.87 -7.80
N ARG A 313 0.42 -3.77 -8.29
CA ARG A 313 0.78 -3.84 -9.71
C ARG A 313 1.71 -5.00 -9.99
N LEU A 314 1.75 -5.41 -11.25
CA LEU A 314 2.64 -6.47 -11.71
C LEU A 314 3.16 -6.23 -13.13
N GLY A 315 4.39 -6.68 -13.37
CA GLY A 315 5.01 -6.78 -14.69
C GLY A 315 5.35 -8.24 -14.97
N ILE A 316 5.20 -8.66 -16.23
CA ILE A 316 5.43 -10.06 -16.65
C ILE A 316 6.30 -10.08 -17.89
N GLY A 317 7.33 -10.92 -17.88
CA GLY A 317 8.07 -11.31 -19.08
C GLY A 317 8.02 -12.81 -19.33
N VAL A 318 7.90 -13.18 -20.60
CA VAL A 318 7.86 -14.58 -21.09
C VAL A 318 8.73 -14.73 -22.32
N LYS A 319 9.02 -15.97 -22.73
CA LYS A 319 9.76 -16.24 -23.96
C LYS A 319 8.86 -16.10 -25.20
N ASN A 320 9.36 -15.46 -26.24
CA ASN A 320 8.78 -15.48 -27.59
C ASN A 320 9.12 -16.80 -28.32
N GLU A 321 8.68 -16.93 -29.57
CA GLU A 321 8.94 -18.10 -30.42
C GLU A 321 10.44 -18.34 -30.70
N ASN A 322 11.26 -17.28 -30.65
CA ASN A 322 12.72 -17.34 -30.79
C ASN A 322 13.43 -17.70 -29.48
N GLY A 323 12.70 -17.88 -28.38
CA GLY A 323 13.25 -18.19 -27.06
C GLY A 323 13.75 -16.97 -26.27
N GLU A 324 13.55 -15.75 -26.78
CA GLU A 324 13.96 -14.50 -26.14
C GLU A 324 12.88 -13.97 -25.20
N TYR A 325 13.29 -13.35 -24.10
CA TYR A 325 12.32 -12.77 -23.16
C TYR A 325 11.78 -11.42 -23.64
N VAL A 326 10.45 -11.33 -23.72
CA VAL A 326 9.69 -10.11 -24.03
C VAL A 326 8.80 -9.72 -22.85
N LEU A 327 8.65 -8.42 -22.62
CA LEU A 327 7.74 -7.87 -21.60
C LEU A 327 6.35 -7.66 -22.19
N PHE A 328 5.32 -8.02 -21.42
CA PHE A 328 3.97 -7.58 -21.73
C PHE A 328 3.70 -6.22 -21.12
N ASN A 329 3.02 -5.35 -21.87
CA ASN A 329 2.44 -4.14 -21.31
C ASN A 329 1.11 -4.44 -20.58
N GLY A 330 0.62 -3.47 -19.80
CA GLY A 330 -0.61 -3.62 -19.01
C GLY A 330 -1.85 -4.00 -19.83
N ASN A 331 -1.98 -3.45 -21.05
CA ASN A 331 -3.11 -3.77 -21.94
C ASN A 331 -3.08 -5.23 -22.41
N GLN A 332 -1.90 -5.75 -22.73
CA GLN A 332 -1.72 -7.15 -23.12
C GLN A 332 -2.04 -8.08 -21.94
N ILE A 333 -1.51 -7.79 -20.75
CA ILE A 333 -1.78 -8.56 -19.53
C ILE A 333 -3.29 -8.59 -19.25
N GLY A 334 -3.93 -7.42 -19.25
CA GLY A 334 -5.37 -7.29 -19.02
C GLY A 334 -6.20 -8.06 -20.05
N SER A 335 -5.84 -7.97 -21.33
CA SER A 335 -6.53 -8.67 -22.42
C SER A 335 -6.41 -10.19 -22.31
N ILE A 336 -5.20 -10.70 -22.00
CA ILE A 336 -4.95 -12.13 -21.79
C ILE A 336 -5.75 -12.64 -20.59
N MET A 337 -5.74 -11.90 -19.47
CA MET A 337 -6.51 -12.25 -18.27
C MET A 337 -8.02 -12.28 -18.54
N ALA A 338 -8.54 -11.26 -19.24
CA ALA A 338 -9.96 -11.19 -19.60
C ALA A 338 -10.38 -12.34 -20.52
N ALA A 339 -9.59 -12.62 -21.56
CA ALA A 339 -9.84 -13.74 -22.47
C ALA A 339 -9.89 -15.08 -21.71
N TYR A 340 -8.88 -15.34 -20.88
CA TYR A 340 -8.81 -16.55 -20.05
C TYR A 340 -10.03 -16.71 -19.12
N LEU A 341 -10.46 -15.65 -18.44
CA LEU A 341 -11.64 -15.70 -17.56
C LEU A 341 -12.94 -15.95 -18.35
N CYS A 342 -13.10 -15.34 -19.52
CA CYS A 342 -14.25 -15.54 -20.40
C CYS A 342 -14.32 -16.99 -20.93
N GLU A 343 -13.18 -17.54 -21.36
CA GLU A 343 -13.06 -18.92 -21.82
C GLU A 343 -13.37 -19.92 -20.70
N ALA A 344 -12.81 -19.71 -19.52
CA ALA A 344 -13.05 -20.54 -18.33
C ALA A 344 -14.54 -20.52 -17.94
N TYR A 345 -15.18 -19.35 -17.96
CA TYR A 345 -16.61 -19.20 -17.67
C TYR A 345 -17.48 -19.93 -18.71
N SER A 346 -17.16 -19.80 -20.00
CA SER A 346 -17.86 -20.48 -21.09
C SER A 346 -17.77 -22.02 -20.97
N ALA A 347 -16.57 -22.53 -20.70
CA ALA A 347 -16.34 -23.96 -20.48
C ALA A 347 -17.11 -24.49 -19.24
N GLY A 348 -17.15 -23.69 -18.16
CA GLY A 348 -17.92 -24.00 -16.95
C GLY A 348 -19.43 -24.07 -17.18
N LYS A 349 -20.00 -23.18 -18.01
CA LYS A 349 -21.42 -23.24 -18.41
C LYS A 349 -21.76 -24.48 -19.23
N LYS A 350 -20.88 -24.90 -20.15
CA LYS A 350 -21.08 -26.12 -20.95
C LYS A 350 -21.16 -27.36 -20.06
N ARG A 351 -20.32 -27.46 -19.02
CA ARG A 351 -20.38 -28.56 -18.04
C ARG A 351 -21.68 -28.57 -17.23
N LYS A 352 -22.20 -27.41 -16.80
CA LYS A 352 -23.47 -27.34 -16.04
C LYS A 352 -24.73 -27.67 -16.85
N ARG A 353 -24.66 -27.63 -18.18
CA ARG A 353 -25.79 -27.96 -19.09
C ARG A 353 -25.80 -29.42 -19.54
N GLN A 354 -24.76 -30.20 -19.22
CA GLN A 354 -24.62 -31.60 -19.60
C GLN A 354 -24.98 -32.58 -18.48
N PHE A 355 -25.47 -32.09 -17.33
CA PHE A 355 -25.97 -32.89 -16.22
C PHE A 355 -27.46 -32.66 -16.02
#